data_AF-A0A0C3BIY5-F1
#
_entry.id   AF-A0A0C3BIY5-F1
#
_cell.length_a   1.000
_cell.length_b   1.000
_cell.length_c   1.000
_cell.angle_alpha   90.00
_cell.angle_beta   90.00
_cell.angle_gamma   90.00
#
_symmetry.space_group_name_H-M   'P 1'
#
loop_
_entity.id
_entity.type
_entity.pdbx_description
1 polymer ?
#
loop_
_entity_poly.entity_id
_entity_poly.type
_entity_poly.pdbx_seq_one_letter_code
_entity_poly.pdbx_strand_id
1 'polypeptide(L)'
;MNNIKKRWGAADQEIFITAVILNSFYQNSPFAPLHFLNNAVIHALLNHLWRHFYNEDPPAAFSQKIAKYLQQTGLFANLASSVQIHLNASSREAKSPDPLALYKDFEFAGHEPEPFIHLAKCILSVCTNSTSCEWLFSIFGNILTKTAWVYKQ
;
A
#
# COMPACT_ATOMS: atom_id res chain seq x y z
N MET A 1 -30.35 2.12 -10.14
CA MET A 1 -29.59 2.53 -8.92
C MET A 1 -28.83 1.40 -8.20
N ASN A 2 -29.12 0.10 -8.41
CA ASN A 2 -28.41 -1.00 -7.71
C ASN A 2 -27.02 -1.36 -8.26
N ASN A 3 -26.71 -1.06 -9.53
CA ASN A 3 -25.43 -1.46 -10.13
C ASN A 3 -24.25 -0.56 -9.74
N ILE A 4 -24.49 0.73 -9.48
CA ILE A 4 -23.43 1.67 -9.08
C ILE A 4 -22.95 1.36 -7.66
N LYS A 5 -23.87 1.11 -6.71
CA LYS A 5 -23.51 0.73 -5.34
C LYS A 5 -22.73 -0.59 -5.26
N LYS A 6 -23.08 -1.58 -6.09
CA LYS A 6 -22.33 -2.84 -6.19
C LYS A 6 -20.94 -2.64 -6.79
N ARG A 7 -20.84 -1.83 -7.84
CA ARG A 7 -19.55 -1.48 -8.47
C ARG A 7 -18.66 -0.67 -7.54
N TRP A 8 -19.23 0.24 -6.75
CA TRP A 8 -18.51 1.00 -5.73
C TRP A 8 -18.05 0.10 -4.59
N GLY A 9 -18.92 -0.78 -4.07
CA GLY A 9 -18.51 -1.72 -3.02
C GLY A 9 -17.37 -2.67 -3.45
N ALA A 10 -17.38 -3.11 -4.71
CA ALA A 10 -16.28 -3.91 -5.26
C ALA A 10 -15.00 -3.08 -5.48
N ALA A 11 -15.13 -1.86 -6.01
CA ALA A 11 -14.01 -0.94 -6.20
C ALA A 11 -13.36 -0.55 -4.86
N ASP A 12 -14.16 -0.31 -3.83
CA ASP A 12 -13.68 0.01 -2.47
C ASP A 12 -12.88 -1.16 -1.88
N GLN A 13 -13.29 -2.40 -2.14
CA GLN A 13 -12.56 -3.59 -1.71
C GLN A 13 -11.20 -3.70 -2.41
N GLU A 14 -11.14 -3.49 -3.73
CA GLU A 14 -9.91 -3.54 -4.51
C GLU A 14 -8.92 -2.44 -4.10
N ILE A 15 -9.42 -1.20 -3.93
CA ILE A 15 -8.65 -0.07 -3.44
C ILE A 15 -8.11 -0.38 -2.03
N PHE A 16 -8.93 -0.94 -1.15
CA PHE A 16 -8.52 -1.31 0.20
C PHE A 16 -7.43 -2.39 0.22
N ILE A 17 -7.65 -3.51 -0.48
CA ILE A 17 -6.65 -4.60 -0.58
C ILE A 17 -5.32 -4.04 -1.09
N THR A 18 -5.38 -3.17 -2.09
CA THR A 18 -4.19 -2.57 -2.68
C THR A 18 -3.53 -1.59 -1.72
N ALA A 19 -4.28 -0.80 -0.96
CA ALA A 19 -3.74 0.09 0.06
C ALA A 19 -2.99 -0.67 1.15
N VAL A 20 -3.47 -1.86 1.54
CA VAL A 20 -2.76 -2.73 2.48
C VAL A 20 -1.45 -3.25 1.87
N ILE A 21 -1.49 -3.75 0.64
CA ILE A 21 -0.29 -4.25 -0.08
C ILE A 21 0.77 -3.15 -0.23
N LEU A 22 0.35 -1.94 -0.57
CA LEU A 22 1.22 -0.79 -0.81
C LEU A 22 1.67 -0.08 0.46
N ASN A 23 1.00 -0.33 1.59
CA ASN A 23 1.47 0.14 2.88
C ASN A 23 2.66 -0.71 3.30
N SER A 24 3.87 -0.21 3.06
CA SER A 24 5.10 -0.95 3.31
C SER A 24 5.36 -1.32 4.78
N PHE A 25 4.60 -0.76 5.74
CA PHE A 25 4.65 -1.19 7.15
C PHE A 25 3.92 -2.52 7.38
N TYR A 26 2.97 -2.87 6.51
CA TYR A 26 2.19 -4.10 6.58
C TYR A 26 2.53 -5.04 5.41
N GLN A 27 2.63 -4.52 4.19
CA GLN A 27 2.80 -5.25 2.93
C GLN A 27 1.82 -6.43 2.85
N ASN A 28 2.36 -7.64 2.66
CA ASN A 28 1.59 -8.87 2.60
C ASN A 28 1.45 -9.55 3.97
N SER A 29 2.07 -9.03 5.04
CA SER A 29 1.97 -9.66 6.37
C SER A 29 0.55 -9.83 6.92
N PRO A 30 -0.44 -8.94 6.65
CA PRO A 30 -1.81 -9.16 7.13
C PRO A 30 -2.59 -10.18 6.29
N PHE A 31 -2.04 -10.60 5.14
CA PHE A 31 -2.62 -11.66 4.32
C PHE A 31 -1.84 -12.96 4.58
N ALA A 32 -2.55 -14.03 4.96
CA ALA A 32 -1.98 -15.37 4.82
C ALA A 32 -1.60 -15.60 3.33
N PRO A 33 -0.80 -16.64 3.00
CA PRO A 33 -0.60 -17.06 1.61
C PRO A 33 -1.93 -17.49 0.98
N LEU A 34 -2.68 -16.50 0.48
CA LEU A 34 -3.99 -16.68 -0.10
C LEU A 34 -3.77 -16.87 -1.59
N HIS A 35 -4.19 -18.00 -2.13
CA HIS A 35 -4.00 -18.34 -3.56
C HIS A 35 -4.57 -17.27 -4.50
N PHE A 36 -5.58 -16.54 -4.04
CA PHE A 36 -6.21 -15.44 -4.76
C PHE A 36 -5.45 -14.11 -4.70
N LEU A 37 -4.33 -14.01 -3.96
CA LEU A 37 -3.51 -12.80 -3.84
C LEU A 37 -2.03 -13.08 -4.16
N ASN A 38 -1.78 -13.92 -5.16
CA ASN A 38 -0.42 -14.15 -5.67
C ASN A 38 0.08 -12.96 -6.52
N ASN A 39 1.36 -12.97 -6.89
CA ASN A 39 1.98 -11.89 -7.67
C ASN A 39 1.22 -11.57 -8.97
N ALA A 40 0.72 -12.56 -9.70
CA ALA A 40 -0.02 -12.31 -10.94
C ALA A 40 -1.33 -11.55 -10.67
N VAL A 41 -2.03 -11.88 -9.59
CA VAL A 41 -3.25 -11.16 -9.19
C VAL A 41 -2.93 -9.74 -8.72
N ILE A 42 -1.87 -9.55 -7.94
CA ILE A 42 -1.43 -8.22 -7.49
C ILE A 42 -1.08 -7.34 -8.69
N HIS A 43 -0.40 -7.90 -9.70
CA HIS A 43 -0.14 -7.20 -10.95
C HIS A 43 -1.44 -6.83 -11.68
N ALA A 44 -2.37 -7.76 -11.86
CA ALA A 44 -3.64 -7.49 -12.52
C ALA A 44 -4.43 -6.39 -11.79
N LEU A 45 -4.46 -6.43 -10.46
CA LEU A 45 -5.13 -5.47 -9.60
C LEU A 45 -4.56 -4.06 -9.74
N LEU A 46 -3.24 -3.91 -9.65
CA LEU A 46 -2.58 -2.60 -9.78
C LEU A 46 -2.70 -2.01 -11.20
N ASN A 47 -2.63 -2.85 -12.24
CA ASN A 47 -2.89 -2.40 -13.62
C ASN A 47 -4.36 -1.99 -13.81
N HIS A 48 -5.30 -2.69 -13.19
CA HIS A 48 -6.71 -2.33 -13.21
C HIS A 48 -6.95 -0.98 -12.54
N LEU A 49 -6.40 -0.78 -11.33
CA LEU A 49 -6.53 0.46 -10.59
C LEU A 49 -5.87 1.64 -11.30
N TRP A 50 -4.72 1.44 -11.96
CA TRP A 50 -4.13 2.47 -12.82
C TRP A 50 -5.14 2.98 -13.86
N ARG A 51 -5.72 2.06 -14.65
CA ARG A 51 -6.74 2.41 -15.66
C ARG A 51 -7.95 3.06 -15.05
N HIS A 52 -8.36 2.64 -13.86
CA HIS A 52 -9.49 3.22 -13.14
C HIS A 52 -9.24 4.67 -12.72
N PHE A 53 -8.07 4.98 -12.16
CA PHE A 53 -7.76 6.33 -11.67
C PHE A 53 -7.35 7.31 -12.78
N TYR A 54 -6.66 6.83 -13.82
CA TYR A 54 -6.06 7.69 -14.85
C TYR A 54 -6.74 7.59 -16.22
N ASN A 55 -7.66 6.65 -16.41
CA ASN A 55 -8.36 6.41 -17.69
C ASN A 55 -7.41 6.19 -18.89
N GLU A 56 -6.22 5.64 -18.62
CA GLU A 56 -5.15 5.36 -19.57
C GLU A 56 -4.50 4.01 -19.27
N ASP A 57 -3.78 3.45 -20.24
CA ASP A 57 -2.99 2.24 -20.02
C ASP A 57 -1.73 2.53 -19.17
N PRO A 58 -1.33 1.59 -18.30
CA PRO A 58 -0.12 1.74 -17.51
C PRO A 58 1.13 1.76 -18.40
N PRO A 59 2.16 2.54 -18.03
CA PRO A 59 3.42 2.55 -18.77
C PRO A 59 4.03 1.16 -18.92
N ALA A 60 4.75 0.89 -20.00
CA ALA A 60 5.30 -0.45 -20.28
C ALA A 60 6.17 -1.02 -19.13
N ALA A 61 6.91 -0.15 -18.43
CA ALA A 61 7.75 -0.54 -17.31
C ALA A 61 6.99 -0.74 -15.99
N PHE A 62 5.69 -0.40 -15.92
CA PHE A 62 4.90 -0.41 -14.69
C PHE A 62 4.86 -1.79 -14.03
N SER A 63 4.58 -2.84 -14.81
CA SER A 63 4.59 -4.22 -14.29
C SER A 63 5.94 -4.63 -13.72
N GLN A 64 7.06 -4.20 -14.34
CA GLN A 64 8.39 -4.46 -13.78
C GLN A 64 8.59 -3.78 -12.43
N LYS A 65 8.05 -2.56 -12.25
CA LYS A 65 8.14 -1.83 -10.98
C LYS A 65 7.34 -2.52 -9.87
N ILE A 66 6.17 -3.08 -10.18
CA ILE A 66 5.38 -3.89 -9.23
C ILE A 66 6.21 -5.08 -8.75
N ALA A 67 6.81 -5.85 -9.68
CA ALA A 67 7.63 -7.01 -9.33
C ALA A 67 8.84 -6.61 -8.46
N LYS A 68 9.52 -5.51 -8.81
CA LYS A 68 10.64 -4.97 -8.03
C LYS A 68 10.22 -4.53 -6.63
N TYR A 69 9.03 -3.97 -6.46
CA TYR A 69 8.48 -3.62 -5.15
C TYR A 69 8.23 -4.88 -4.31
N LEU A 70 7.49 -5.85 -4.85
CA LEU A 70 7.14 -7.09 -4.14
C LEU A 70 8.39 -7.92 -3.77
N GLN A 71 9.42 -7.89 -4.61
CA GLN A 71 10.68 -8.58 -4.36
C GLN A 71 11.70 -7.73 -3.59
N GLN A 72 11.39 -6.46 -3.30
CA GLN A 72 12.29 -5.49 -2.69
C GLN A 72 13.65 -5.41 -3.40
N THR A 73 13.63 -5.20 -4.72
CA THR A 73 14.82 -5.06 -5.56
C THR A 73 14.82 -3.73 -6.33
N GLY A 74 15.96 -3.40 -6.95
CA GLY A 74 16.11 -2.18 -7.73
C GLY A 74 15.85 -0.93 -6.88
N LEU A 75 14.88 -0.09 -7.29
CA LEU A 75 14.53 1.13 -6.56
C LEU A 75 14.12 0.85 -5.11
N PHE A 76 13.53 -0.32 -4.84
CA PHE A 76 13.00 -0.68 -3.51
C PHE A 76 13.96 -1.57 -2.70
N ALA A 77 15.23 -1.68 -3.10
CA ALA A 77 16.21 -2.52 -2.40
C ALA A 77 16.40 -2.13 -0.93
N ASN A 78 16.24 -0.84 -0.60
CA ASN A 78 16.39 -0.31 0.76
C ASN A 78 15.06 -0.16 1.50
N LEU A 79 13.96 -0.72 0.98
CA LEU A 79 12.62 -0.53 1.54
C LEU A 79 12.51 -0.97 3.00
N ALA A 80 13.04 -2.14 3.35
CA ALA A 80 13.03 -2.62 4.73
C ALA A 80 13.77 -1.68 5.69
N SER A 81 14.92 -1.16 5.26
CA SER A 81 15.71 -0.20 6.05
C SER A 81 14.97 1.12 6.25
N SER A 82 14.38 1.67 5.19
CA SER A 82 13.55 2.88 5.29
C SER A 82 12.36 2.67 6.22
N VAL A 83 11.64 1.56 6.10
CA VAL A 83 10.53 1.19 6.99
C VAL A 83 10.98 1.23 8.46
N GLN A 84 12.13 0.64 8.79
CA GLN A 84 12.64 0.63 10.16
C GLN A 84 12.98 2.03 10.68
N ILE A 85 13.53 2.92 9.83
CA ILE A 85 13.83 4.31 10.20
C ILE A 85 12.54 5.05 10.57
N HIS A 86 11.50 4.93 9.75
CA HIS A 86 10.21 5.55 10.01
C HIS A 86 9.55 4.98 11.27
N LEU A 87 9.56 3.64 11.47
CA LEU A 87 9.03 3.01 12.68
C LEU A 87 9.74 3.51 13.96
N ASN A 88 11.07 3.64 13.91
CA ASN A 88 11.87 4.14 15.02
C ASN A 88 11.54 5.61 15.33
N ALA A 89 11.38 6.45 14.30
CA ALA A 89 11.01 7.85 14.47
C ALA A 89 9.60 8.00 15.06
N SER A 90 8.62 7.30 14.49
CA SER A 90 7.22 7.36 14.94
C SER A 90 7.04 6.82 16.36
N SER A 91 7.81 5.81 16.76
CA SER A 91 7.82 5.28 18.13
C SER A 91 8.31 6.31 19.15
N ARG A 92 9.31 7.15 18.79
CA ARG A 92 9.79 8.23 19.66
C ARG A 92 8.77 9.35 19.84
N GLU A 93 7.95 9.59 18.82
CA GLU A 93 6.92 10.63 18.83
C GLU A 93 5.54 10.15 19.30
N ALA A 94 5.40 8.86 19.66
CA ALA A 94 4.13 8.22 19.99
C ALA A 94 3.04 8.41 18.91
N LYS A 95 3.44 8.37 17.63
CA LYS A 95 2.55 8.49 16.46
C LYS A 95 2.56 7.21 15.64
N SER A 96 1.52 6.99 14.84
CA SER A 96 1.57 5.99 13.79
C SER A 96 2.50 6.45 12.66
N PRO A 97 3.23 5.53 12.00
CA PRO A 97 4.04 5.88 10.85
C PRO A 97 3.17 6.25 9.66
N ASP A 98 3.57 7.28 8.92
CA ASP A 98 2.87 7.75 7.72
C ASP A 98 3.36 6.96 6.48
N PRO A 99 2.51 6.14 5.84
CA PRO A 99 2.88 5.40 4.64
C PRO A 99 3.19 6.29 3.44
N LEU A 100 2.62 7.50 3.36
CA LEU A 100 2.93 8.45 2.30
C LEU A 100 4.32 9.06 2.45
N ALA A 101 4.76 9.31 3.70
CA ALA A 101 6.09 9.85 3.99
C ALA A 101 7.19 8.89 3.52
N LEU A 102 7.01 7.58 3.67
CA LEU A 102 7.98 6.57 3.23
C LEU A 102 8.23 6.63 1.72
N TYR A 103 7.21 6.86 0.90
CA TYR A 103 7.37 6.92 -0.56
C TYR A 103 8.21 8.10 -1.03
N LYS A 104 8.34 9.16 -0.22
CA LYS A 104 9.24 10.29 -0.53
C LYS A 104 10.71 9.88 -0.53
N ASP A 105 11.09 8.83 0.21
CA ASP A 105 12.46 8.31 0.24
C ASP A 105 12.89 7.69 -1.10
N PHE A 106 11.92 7.36 -1.96
CA PHE A 106 12.13 6.73 -3.27
C PHE A 106 11.90 7.69 -4.44
N GLU A 107 11.69 8.97 -4.16
CA GLU A 107 11.56 10.03 -5.16
C GLU A 107 12.91 10.72 -5.40
N PHE A 108 13.16 11.17 -6.62
CA PHE A 108 14.34 11.98 -6.95
C PHE A 108 13.97 13.47 -6.91
N ALA A 109 14.74 14.27 -6.19
CA ALA A 109 14.49 15.71 -6.07
C ALA A 109 14.46 16.38 -7.45
N GLY A 110 13.38 17.12 -7.74
CA GLY A 110 13.20 17.82 -9.01
C GLY A 110 12.71 16.94 -10.18
N HIS A 111 12.44 15.66 -9.94
CA HIS A 111 11.86 14.75 -10.93
C HIS A 111 10.42 14.40 -10.60
N GLU A 112 9.63 14.09 -11.64
CA GLU A 112 8.30 13.55 -11.45
C GLU A 112 8.37 12.17 -10.76
N PRO A 113 7.46 11.87 -9.82
CA PRO A 113 7.42 10.56 -9.19
C PRO A 113 7.27 9.45 -10.22
N GLU A 114 7.97 8.35 -9.99
CA GLU A 114 7.80 7.13 -10.79
C GLU A 114 6.32 6.71 -10.79
N PRO A 115 5.76 6.24 -11.93
CA PRO A 115 4.34 5.88 -12.05
C PRO A 115 3.83 4.97 -10.93
N PHE A 116 4.63 3.99 -10.52
CA PHE A 116 4.29 3.13 -9.37
C PHE A 116 4.12 3.91 -8.07
N ILE A 117 5.05 4.82 -7.77
CA ILE A 117 5.01 5.67 -6.57
C ILE A 117 3.82 6.62 -6.65
N HIS A 118 3.54 7.16 -7.84
CA HIS A 118 2.40 8.03 -8.07
C HIS A 118 1.06 7.32 -7.77
N LEU A 119 0.84 6.12 -8.32
CA LEU A 119 -0.34 5.31 -8.01
C LEU A 119 -0.38 4.96 -6.51
N ALA A 120 0.76 4.60 -5.92
CA ALA A 120 0.78 4.21 -4.52
C ALA A 120 0.35 5.33 -3.59
N LYS A 121 0.85 6.54 -3.82
CA LYS A 121 0.45 7.74 -3.09
C LYS A 121 -1.02 8.08 -3.33
N CYS A 122 -1.53 7.92 -4.56
CA CYS A 122 -2.93 8.13 -4.88
C CYS A 122 -3.84 7.21 -4.05
N ILE A 123 -3.59 5.89 -4.10
CA ILE A 123 -4.39 4.88 -3.39
C ILE A 123 -4.35 5.11 -1.87
N LEU A 124 -3.15 5.31 -1.32
CA LEU A 124 -2.98 5.55 0.11
C LEU A 124 -3.70 6.83 0.57
N SER A 125 -3.66 7.90 -0.24
CA SER A 125 -4.37 9.15 0.08
C SER A 125 -5.89 9.01 0.00
N VAL A 126 -6.40 8.24 -0.97
CA VAL A 126 -7.84 7.94 -1.06
C VAL A 126 -8.30 7.17 0.18
N CYS A 127 -7.50 6.21 0.63
CA CYS A 127 -7.79 5.44 1.83
C CYS A 127 -7.69 6.27 3.12
N THR A 128 -6.71 7.16 3.28
CA THR A 128 -6.64 8.00 4.49
C THR A 128 -7.81 8.98 4.59
N ASN A 129 -8.41 9.38 3.47
CA ASN A 129 -9.53 10.32 3.45
C ASN A 129 -10.91 9.65 3.57
N SER A 130 -10.95 8.32 3.67
CA SER A 130 -12.17 7.55 3.85
C SER A 130 -12.34 7.15 5.31
N THR A 131 -13.43 7.62 5.95
CA THR A 131 -13.76 7.29 7.34
C THR A 131 -13.82 5.77 7.59
N SER A 132 -14.27 5.00 6.60
CA SER A 132 -14.29 3.53 6.68
C SER A 132 -12.90 2.93 6.69
N CYS A 133 -11.95 3.52 5.96
CA CYS A 133 -10.57 3.07 5.91
C CYS A 133 -9.80 3.49 7.17
N GLU A 134 -9.99 4.71 7.68
CA GLU A 134 -9.37 5.16 8.94
C GLU A 134 -9.75 4.24 10.11
N TRP A 135 -11.04 3.92 10.24
CA TRP A 135 -11.53 3.02 11.28
C TRP A 135 -10.93 1.62 11.16
N LEU A 136 -10.85 1.08 9.95
CA LEU A 136 -10.35 -0.27 9.72
C LEU A 136 -8.82 -0.35 9.87
N PHE A 137 -8.06 0.64 9.38
CA PHE A 137 -6.61 0.71 9.60
C PHE A 137 -6.28 0.91 11.07
N SER A 138 -7.10 1.65 11.83
CA SER A 138 -7.00 1.72 13.29
C SER A 138 -7.23 0.36 13.94
N ILE A 139 -8.23 -0.41 13.48
CA ILE A 139 -8.45 -1.79 13.94
C ILE A 139 -7.27 -2.69 13.61
N PHE A 140 -6.75 -2.66 12.38
CA PHE A 140 -5.57 -3.45 12.00
C PHE A 140 -4.35 -3.06 12.83
N GLY A 141 -4.10 -1.77 13.02
CA GLY A 141 -3.05 -1.27 13.90
C GLY A 141 -3.19 -1.79 15.33
N ASN A 142 -4.41 -1.75 15.88
CA ASN A 142 -4.72 -2.29 17.21
C ASN A 142 -4.54 -3.81 17.28
N ILE A 143 -4.95 -4.58 16.27
CA ILE A 143 -4.79 -6.04 16.25
C ILE A 143 -3.30 -6.40 16.21
N LEU A 144 -2.54 -5.79 15.28
CA LEU A 144 -1.12 -6.09 15.07
C LEU A 144 -0.25 -5.66 16.26
N THR A 145 -0.54 -4.50 16.87
CA THR A 145 0.18 -4.04 18.07
C THR A 145 -0.19 -4.85 19.30
N LYS A 146 -1.45 -5.28 19.46
CA LYS A 146 -1.86 -6.09 20.62
C LYS A 146 -1.27 -7.50 20.58
N THR A 147 -1.06 -8.10 19.41
CA THR A 147 -0.32 -9.37 19.28
C THR A 147 1.17 -9.25 19.60
N ALA A 148 1.78 -8.07 19.43
CA ALA A 148 3.18 -7.85 19.82
C ALA A 148 3.40 -7.87 21.35
N TRP A 149 2.36 -7.59 22.15
CA TRP A 149 2.41 -7.68 23.62
C TRP A 149 2.17 -9.10 24.16
N VAL A 150 1.59 -10.01 23.36
CA VAL A 150 1.23 -11.37 23.83
C VAL A 150 2.40 -12.36 23.71
N TYR A 151 3.44 -12.05 22.94
CA TYR A 151 4.65 -12.89 22.80
C TYR A 151 5.84 -12.42 23.67
N LYS A 152 5.56 -11.84 24.84
CA LYS A 152 6.59 -11.43 25.80
C LYS A 152 6.33 -11.93 27.23
N GLN A 153 5.85 -13.18 27.34
CA GLN A 153 5.89 -13.96 28.58
C GLN A 153 6.72 -15.22 28.37
#